data_AF-A0A453TCJ5-F1
#
_entry.id   AF-A0A453TCJ5-F1
#
_cell.length_a   1.000
_cell.length_b   1.000
_cell.length_c   1.000
_cell.angle_alpha   90.00
_cell.angle_beta   90.00
_cell.angle_gamma   90.00
#
_symmetry.space_group_name_H-M   'P 1'
#
loop_
_entity.id
_entity.type
_entity.pdbx_description
1 polymer ?
#
loop_
_entity_poly.entity_id
_entity_poly.type
_entity_poly.pdbx_seq_one_letter_code
_entity_poly.pdbx_strand_id
1 'polypeptide(L)'
;KIEEKKKLYVPYNILPLDPESTDQAIMQNPEIQAAVYALRNIRGLPWPKDKEQEKKQEKKPDEKKTDRDLLDWLQAMFGFQKDNVANQREHLILLLANVHIRQIPKPEQQSKLDDRALDYVMKKLFKSYKMWCKYLGRKSSLWLPTIQQEVQQRKLLYMGLYLLVWGEAANLRFMPECLCYIYHHMAFELYGMLAGNVSPMTGENVKPAYGGDEEAFLMKVVTPIYKVIEEEAHRSKTMKSKHSHWRNYDDLNEYFW
;
A
#
# COMPACT_ATOMS: atom_id res chain seq x y z
N LYS A 1 -14.41 27.53 -15.62
CA LYS A 1 -14.61 28.00 -14.22
C LYS A 1 -15.33 27.01 -13.29
N ILE A 2 -16.46 26.36 -13.62
CA ILE A 2 -17.06 25.32 -12.73
C ILE A 2 -16.39 23.95 -12.94
N GLU A 3 -16.03 23.60 -14.17
CA GLU A 3 -15.31 22.34 -14.47
C GLU A 3 -13.87 22.32 -13.97
N GLU A 4 -13.18 23.45 -13.95
CA GLU A 4 -11.83 23.56 -13.36
C GLU A 4 -11.86 23.37 -11.84
N LYS A 5 -12.92 23.84 -11.17
CA LYS A 5 -13.13 23.58 -9.73
C LYS A 5 -13.45 22.11 -9.43
N LYS A 6 -14.04 21.37 -10.37
CA LYS A 6 -14.27 19.91 -10.21
C LYS A 6 -12.98 19.09 -10.27
N LYS A 7 -11.91 19.60 -10.91
CA LYS A 7 -10.59 18.94 -10.87
C LYS A 7 -9.90 19.09 -9.51
N LEU A 8 -10.27 20.11 -8.72
CA LEU A 8 -9.72 20.34 -7.38
C LEU A 8 -10.29 19.34 -6.35
N TYR A 9 -11.51 18.85 -6.56
CA TYR A 9 -12.16 17.89 -5.68
C TYR A 9 -12.04 16.50 -6.30
N VAL A 10 -11.07 15.72 -5.82
CA VAL A 10 -11.07 14.27 -6.05
C VAL A 10 -12.31 13.72 -5.34
N PRO A 11 -13.23 13.03 -6.05
CA PRO A 11 -14.40 12.45 -5.40
C PRO A 11 -13.98 11.59 -4.21
N TYR A 12 -14.65 11.76 -3.07
CA TYR A 12 -14.50 10.96 -1.84
C TYR A 12 -13.26 11.19 -0.97
N ASN A 13 -12.24 11.89 -1.45
CA ASN A 13 -11.08 12.31 -0.64
C ASN A 13 -11.33 13.68 0.02
N ILE A 14 -11.06 13.79 1.32
CA ILE A 14 -11.23 15.00 2.12
C ILE A 14 -9.91 15.79 2.20
N LEU A 15 -8.77 15.12 2.11
CA LEU A 15 -7.46 15.78 2.16
C LEU A 15 -7.08 16.30 0.78
N PRO A 16 -6.94 17.63 0.62
CA PRO A 16 -6.57 18.21 -0.66
C PRO A 16 -5.04 18.24 -0.74
N LEU A 17 -4.48 17.15 -1.25
CA LEU A 17 -3.03 16.93 -1.30
C LEU A 17 -2.34 17.66 -2.47
N ASP A 18 -3.11 18.38 -3.28
CA ASP A 18 -2.59 19.23 -4.35
C ASP A 18 -1.86 20.45 -3.79
N PRO A 19 -0.78 20.92 -4.45
CA PRO A 19 0.00 22.07 -3.99
C PRO A 19 -0.82 23.36 -3.82
N GLU A 20 -1.95 23.49 -4.53
CA GLU A 20 -2.80 24.68 -4.53
C GLU A 20 -3.73 24.74 -3.32
N SER A 21 -3.87 23.63 -2.59
CA SER A 21 -4.75 23.51 -1.43
C SER A 21 -4.00 23.48 -0.10
N THR A 22 -2.72 23.80 -0.10
CA THR A 22 -1.88 23.87 1.12
C THR A 22 -2.46 24.84 2.17
N ASP A 23 -3.14 25.90 1.74
CA ASP A 23 -3.74 26.91 2.63
C ASP A 23 -5.06 26.47 3.29
N GLN A 24 -5.60 25.30 2.93
CA GLN A 24 -6.83 24.80 3.55
C GLN A 24 -6.61 24.44 5.02
N ALA A 25 -7.59 24.75 5.88
CA ALA A 25 -7.47 24.63 7.34
C ALA A 25 -7.06 23.21 7.80
N ILE A 26 -7.55 22.16 7.13
CA ILE A 26 -7.18 20.78 7.48
C ILE A 26 -5.69 20.49 7.23
N MET A 27 -5.09 21.12 6.21
CA MET A 27 -3.68 20.98 5.86
C MET A 27 -2.75 21.80 6.78
N GLN A 28 -3.31 22.65 7.64
CA GLN A 28 -2.56 23.40 8.66
C GLN A 28 -2.33 22.60 9.96
N ASN A 29 -2.95 21.44 10.10
CA ASN A 29 -2.71 20.58 11.28
C ASN A 29 -1.30 20.00 11.23
N PRO A 30 -0.46 20.21 12.26
CA PRO A 30 0.95 19.82 12.23
C PRO A 30 1.14 18.30 12.10
N GLU A 31 0.21 17.49 12.61
CA GLU A 31 0.28 16.03 12.54
C GLU A 31 -0.07 15.50 11.14
N ILE A 32 -0.97 16.18 10.43
CA ILE A 32 -1.26 15.89 9.02
C ILE A 32 -0.04 16.26 8.18
N GLN A 33 0.54 17.45 8.40
CA GLN A 33 1.76 17.87 7.71
C GLN A 33 2.93 16.91 7.96
N ALA A 34 3.11 16.48 9.22
CA ALA A 34 4.15 15.52 9.59
C ALA A 34 3.98 14.18 8.87
N ALA A 35 2.76 13.65 8.79
CA ALA A 35 2.46 12.41 8.08
C ALA A 35 2.66 12.54 6.56
N VAL A 36 2.18 13.64 5.96
CA VAL A 36 2.38 13.94 4.53
C VAL A 36 3.87 14.06 4.20
N TYR A 37 4.63 14.80 5.02
CA TYR A 37 6.07 14.95 4.84
C TYR A 37 6.80 13.60 4.94
N ALA A 38 6.41 12.74 5.88
CA ALA A 38 7.00 11.41 6.03
C ALA A 38 6.73 10.52 4.81
N LEU A 39 5.53 10.59 4.21
CA LEU A 39 5.19 9.88 2.97
C LEU A 39 5.93 10.42 1.75
N ARG A 40 6.37 11.68 1.75
CA ARG A 40 7.15 12.26 0.65
C ARG A 40 8.64 11.92 0.70
N ASN A 41 9.09 11.18 1.71
CA ASN A 41 10.46 10.70 1.79
C ASN A 41 10.71 9.56 0.78
N ILE A 42 10.87 9.89 -0.50
CA ILE A 42 11.13 8.93 -1.59
C ILE A 42 12.62 8.72 -1.89
N ARG A 43 13.50 9.14 -0.97
CA ARG A 43 14.96 9.06 -1.17
C ARG A 43 15.40 7.61 -1.31
N GLY A 44 16.24 7.33 -2.31
CA GLY A 44 16.85 6.01 -2.54
C GLY A 44 15.91 4.95 -3.12
N LEU A 45 14.67 5.30 -3.49
CA LEU A 45 13.76 4.35 -4.13
C LEU A 45 14.11 4.10 -5.60
N PRO A 46 14.16 2.82 -6.05
CA PRO A 46 14.41 2.49 -7.45
C PRO A 46 13.12 2.70 -8.26
N TRP A 47 13.06 3.75 -9.07
CA TRP A 47 11.89 4.01 -9.93
C TRP A 47 11.97 3.24 -11.24
N PRO A 48 10.84 2.83 -11.85
CA PRO A 48 10.83 2.27 -13.20
C PRO A 48 11.38 3.26 -14.23
N LYS A 49 12.16 2.77 -15.21
CA LYS A 49 12.81 3.59 -16.25
C LYS A 49 11.82 4.45 -17.03
N ASP A 50 10.62 3.95 -17.31
CA ASP A 50 9.59 4.67 -18.07
C ASP A 50 9.12 5.92 -17.32
N LYS A 51 8.93 5.79 -16.00
CA LYS A 51 8.58 6.89 -15.07
C LYS A 51 9.74 7.87 -14.85
N GLU A 52 10.99 7.42 -15.02
CA GLU A 52 12.18 8.28 -15.00
C GLU A 52 12.36 9.07 -16.30
N GLN A 53 11.89 8.55 -17.43
CA GLN A 53 11.89 9.27 -18.71
C GLN A 53 10.80 10.34 -18.74
N GLU A 54 9.60 10.05 -18.20
CA GLU A 54 8.56 11.06 -17.95
C GLU A 54 9.10 12.22 -17.09
N LYS A 55 9.83 11.94 -16.00
CA LYS A 55 10.50 12.96 -15.17
C LYS A 55 11.47 13.85 -15.96
N LYS A 56 12.09 13.34 -17.02
CA LYS A 56 13.05 14.10 -17.84
C LYS A 56 12.34 14.95 -18.89
N GLN A 57 11.18 14.50 -19.38
CA GLN A 57 10.36 15.23 -20.36
C GLN A 57 9.47 16.31 -19.72
N GLU A 58 9.02 16.11 -18.47
CA GLU A 58 8.25 17.08 -17.67
C GLU A 58 9.07 18.29 -17.18
N LYS A 59 10.36 18.40 -17.52
CA LYS A 59 11.17 19.60 -17.21
C LYS A 59 10.83 20.80 -18.11
N LYS A 60 9.54 21.16 -18.22
CA LYS A 60 9.16 22.53 -18.57
C LYS A 60 9.30 23.41 -17.32
N PRO A 61 9.82 24.64 -17.42
CA PRO A 61 10.14 25.46 -16.24
C PRO A 61 8.94 25.84 -15.35
N ASP A 62 7.71 25.70 -15.85
CA ASP A 62 6.51 26.30 -15.23
C ASP A 62 5.50 25.28 -14.66
N GLU A 63 5.72 23.97 -14.77
CA GLU A 63 4.84 22.97 -14.16
C GLU A 63 5.36 22.55 -12.77
N LYS A 64 4.60 22.93 -11.74
CA LYS A 64 4.85 22.64 -10.31
C LYS A 64 5.26 21.18 -10.13
N LYS A 65 6.36 20.95 -9.38
CA LYS A 65 6.83 19.64 -8.91
C LYS A 65 5.65 18.71 -8.61
N THR A 66 5.47 17.65 -9.38
CA THR A 66 4.54 16.57 -9.03
C THR A 66 4.95 16.02 -7.67
N ASP A 67 4.10 16.15 -6.67
CA ASP A 67 4.39 15.84 -5.28
C ASP A 67 4.30 14.32 -5.03
N ARG A 68 5.19 13.56 -5.69
CA ARG A 68 5.20 12.10 -5.63
C ARG A 68 5.57 11.62 -4.24
N ASP A 69 4.94 10.54 -3.82
CA ASP A 69 5.14 9.94 -2.51
C ASP A 69 5.44 8.43 -2.56
N LEU A 70 5.60 7.84 -1.37
CA LEU A 70 5.84 6.41 -1.21
C LEU A 70 4.75 5.53 -1.84
N LEU A 71 3.49 5.98 -1.86
CA LEU A 71 2.39 5.20 -2.40
C LEU A 71 2.34 5.29 -3.92
N ASP A 72 2.75 6.40 -4.53
CA ASP A 72 2.95 6.47 -5.99
C ASP A 72 4.03 5.48 -6.43
N TRP A 73 5.07 5.31 -5.61
CA TRP A 73 6.10 4.31 -5.89
C TRP A 73 5.54 2.89 -5.77
N LEU A 74 4.79 2.58 -4.71
CA LEU A 74 4.12 1.27 -4.57
C LEU A 74 3.17 1.00 -5.74
N GLN A 75 2.41 2.01 -6.19
CA GLN A 75 1.56 1.91 -7.36
C GLN A 75 2.36 1.54 -8.60
N ALA A 76 3.45 2.25 -8.87
CA ALA A 76 4.28 2.02 -10.05
C ALA A 76 4.94 0.62 -10.04
N MET A 77 5.30 0.10 -8.87
CA MET A 77 5.97 -1.20 -8.77
C MET A 77 4.99 -2.37 -8.83
N PHE A 78 3.84 -2.26 -8.17
CA PHE A 78 2.89 -3.38 -8.01
C PHE A 78 1.65 -3.29 -8.90
N GLY A 79 1.41 -2.16 -9.56
CA GLY A 79 0.26 -1.98 -10.45
C GLY A 79 -1.07 -1.88 -9.70
N PHE A 80 -1.12 -1.13 -8.60
CA PHE A 80 -2.38 -0.86 -7.89
C PHE A 80 -3.25 0.15 -8.65
N GLN A 81 -4.56 0.06 -8.45
CA GLN A 81 -5.53 1.00 -9.00
C GLN A 81 -5.32 2.41 -8.45
N LYS A 82 -5.42 3.42 -9.30
CA LYS A 82 -5.15 4.82 -8.94
C LYS A 82 -6.06 5.33 -7.81
N ASP A 83 -7.35 5.00 -7.88
CA ASP A 83 -8.31 5.45 -6.87
C ASP A 83 -8.10 4.71 -5.53
N ASN A 84 -7.72 3.43 -5.56
CA ASN A 84 -7.32 2.71 -4.35
C ASN A 84 -6.11 3.39 -3.69
N VAL A 85 -5.11 3.78 -4.48
CA VAL A 85 -3.92 4.48 -3.99
C VAL A 85 -4.28 5.83 -3.36
N ALA A 86 -5.12 6.63 -4.01
CA ALA A 86 -5.58 7.91 -3.47
C ALA A 86 -6.35 7.75 -2.15
N ASN A 87 -7.25 6.76 -2.09
CA ASN A 87 -8.03 6.45 -0.88
C ASN A 87 -7.15 5.97 0.28
N GLN A 88 -6.25 5.01 0.02
CA GLN A 88 -5.39 4.46 1.08
C GLN A 88 -4.32 5.46 1.53
N ARG A 89 -3.88 6.37 0.67
CA ARG A 89 -3.01 7.50 1.03
C ARG A 89 -3.64 8.37 2.10
N GLU A 90 -4.84 8.86 1.84
CA GLU A 90 -5.58 9.68 2.80
C GLU A 90 -5.85 8.91 4.10
N HIS A 91 -6.29 7.66 3.99
CA HIS A 91 -6.55 6.83 5.15
C HIS A 91 -5.29 6.64 6.02
N LEU A 92 -4.13 6.38 5.42
CA LEU A 92 -2.87 6.24 6.16
C LEU A 92 -2.45 7.55 6.83
N ILE A 93 -2.57 8.69 6.13
CA ILE A 93 -2.26 10.01 6.70
C ILE A 93 -3.13 10.28 7.92
N LEU A 94 -4.45 10.10 7.79
CA LEU A 94 -5.40 10.33 8.88
C LEU A 94 -5.17 9.36 10.04
N LEU A 95 -4.87 8.09 9.76
CA LEU A 95 -4.57 7.09 10.78
C LEU A 95 -3.33 7.47 11.60
N LEU A 96 -2.26 7.90 10.93
CA LEU A 96 -1.03 8.35 11.57
C LEU A 96 -1.25 9.63 12.38
N ALA A 97 -1.87 10.64 11.78
CA ALA A 97 -2.17 11.90 12.45
C ALA A 97 -3.02 11.68 13.71
N ASN A 98 -4.08 10.86 13.63
CA ASN A 98 -4.94 10.54 14.76
C ASN A 98 -4.20 9.86 15.92
N VAL A 99 -3.28 8.93 15.62
CA VAL A 99 -2.47 8.28 16.66
C VAL A 99 -1.43 9.24 17.22
N HIS A 100 -0.83 10.08 16.37
CA HIS A 100 0.18 11.06 16.77
C HIS A 100 -0.38 12.06 17.79
N ILE A 101 -1.56 12.62 17.51
CA ILE A 101 -2.28 13.54 18.42
C ILE A 101 -2.54 12.90 19.78
N ARG A 102 -2.93 11.61 19.81
CA ARG A 102 -3.29 10.91 21.06
C ARG A 102 -2.08 10.57 21.93
N GLN A 103 -0.91 10.42 21.35
CA GLN A 103 0.29 10.00 22.09
C GLN A 103 1.09 11.18 22.66
N ILE A 104 0.86 12.40 22.17
CA ILE A 104 1.72 13.55 22.47
C ILE A 104 0.87 14.73 22.97
N PRO A 105 0.93 15.05 24.28
CA PRO A 105 0.18 16.17 24.85
C PRO A 105 0.80 17.56 24.64
N LYS A 106 1.98 17.69 24.01
CA LYS A 106 2.73 18.96 23.97
C LYS A 106 2.94 19.48 22.53
N PRO A 107 2.33 20.63 22.17
CA PRO A 107 2.32 21.17 20.81
C PRO A 107 3.59 21.95 20.40
N GLU A 108 4.59 22.09 21.26
CA GLU A 108 5.62 23.14 21.07
C GLU A 108 6.70 22.85 20.02
N GLN A 109 6.78 21.67 19.38
CA GLN A 109 7.88 21.42 18.45
C GLN A 109 7.76 20.16 17.57
N GLN A 110 6.78 20.05 16.65
CA GLN A 110 6.70 18.82 15.84
C GLN A 110 6.41 19.07 14.36
N SER A 111 7.49 19.30 13.61
CA SER A 111 7.52 19.20 12.14
C SER A 111 7.75 17.78 11.62
N LYS A 112 7.89 16.79 12.51
CA LYS A 112 8.25 15.41 12.14
C LYS A 112 7.33 14.39 12.82
N LEU A 113 6.99 13.34 12.07
CA LEU A 113 6.20 12.21 12.57
C LEU A 113 6.98 11.41 13.62
N ASP A 114 6.40 11.25 14.81
CA ASP A 114 6.97 10.45 15.92
C ASP A 114 6.95 8.94 15.59
N ASP A 115 8.10 8.30 15.78
CA ASP A 115 8.27 6.86 15.56
C ASP A 115 7.39 6.01 16.50
N ARG A 116 6.99 6.51 17.68
CA ARG A 116 6.07 5.81 18.59
C ARG A 116 4.65 5.69 18.03
N ALA A 117 4.18 6.75 17.37
CA ALA A 117 2.89 6.74 16.68
C ALA A 117 2.91 5.73 15.52
N LEU A 118 4.00 5.75 14.76
CA LEU A 118 4.25 4.80 13.67
C LEU A 118 4.29 3.35 14.15
N ASP A 119 5.03 3.07 15.23
CA ASP A 119 5.15 1.74 15.81
C ASP A 119 3.84 1.22 16.36
N TYR A 120 3.01 2.09 16.94
CA TYR A 120 1.68 1.74 17.39
C TYR A 120 0.78 1.30 16.23
N VAL A 121 0.73 2.09 15.15
CA VAL A 121 -0.06 1.76 13.95
C VAL A 121 0.46 0.47 13.32
N MET A 122 1.77 0.35 13.13
CA MET A 122 2.40 -0.84 12.58
C MET A 122 2.09 -2.10 13.39
N LYS A 123 2.17 -2.01 14.74
CA LYS A 123 1.84 -3.12 15.64
C LYS A 123 0.39 -3.56 15.49
N LYS A 124 -0.54 -2.61 15.33
CA LYS A 124 -1.97 -2.89 15.17
C LYS A 124 -2.29 -3.52 13.82
N LEU A 125 -1.77 -2.94 12.73
CA LEU A 125 -2.00 -3.43 11.36
C LEU A 125 -1.46 -4.85 11.16
N PHE A 126 -0.24 -5.12 11.64
CA PHE A 126 0.41 -6.42 11.41
C PHE A 126 0.12 -7.47 12.49
N LYS A 127 -0.83 -7.24 13.40
CA LYS A 127 -1.14 -8.20 14.46
C LYS A 127 -1.53 -9.56 13.88
N SER A 128 -2.49 -9.59 12.95
CA SER A 128 -2.97 -10.82 12.33
C SER A 128 -1.88 -11.49 11.49
N TYR A 129 -1.17 -10.72 10.67
CA TYR A 129 -0.06 -11.23 9.85
C TYR A 129 1.05 -11.88 10.69
N LYS A 130 1.45 -11.26 11.80
CA LYS A 130 2.47 -11.81 12.71
C LYS A 130 2.00 -13.10 13.38
N MET A 131 0.71 -13.18 13.72
CA MET A 131 0.11 -14.41 14.26
C MET A 131 0.11 -15.53 13.22
N TRP A 132 -0.28 -15.25 11.98
CA TRP A 132 -0.23 -16.19 10.86
C TRP A 132 1.20 -16.70 10.61
N CYS A 133 2.19 -15.81 10.52
CA CYS A 133 3.60 -16.20 10.36
C CYS A 133 4.08 -17.11 11.50
N LYS A 134 3.73 -16.77 12.75
CA LYS A 134 4.10 -17.56 13.93
C LYS A 134 3.47 -18.95 13.90
N TYR A 135 2.19 -19.03 13.52
CA TYR A 135 1.47 -20.28 13.43
C TYR A 135 2.13 -21.24 12.42
N LEU A 136 2.58 -20.71 11.28
CA LEU A 136 3.24 -21.48 10.22
C LEU A 136 4.73 -21.72 10.42
N GLY A 137 5.31 -21.23 11.52
CA GLY A 137 6.76 -21.30 11.76
C GLY A 137 7.59 -20.52 10.73
N ARG A 138 6.99 -19.54 10.02
CA ARG A 138 7.67 -18.72 9.00
C ARG A 138 8.22 -17.44 9.61
N LYS A 139 9.38 -16.99 9.10
CA LYS A 139 9.92 -15.67 9.42
C LYS A 139 9.07 -14.59 8.74
N SER A 140 8.81 -13.50 9.45
CA SER A 140 8.11 -12.34 8.90
C SER A 140 8.91 -11.70 7.76
N SER A 141 8.22 -11.30 6.68
CA SER A 141 8.79 -10.54 5.55
C SER A 141 8.97 -9.05 5.84
N LEU A 142 8.63 -8.60 7.05
CA LEU A 142 8.85 -7.22 7.52
C LEU A 142 10.31 -6.98 7.95
N TRP A 143 11.22 -6.84 6.98
CA TRP A 143 12.64 -6.62 7.24
C TRP A 143 12.93 -5.12 7.36
N LEU A 144 13.45 -4.69 8.50
CA LEU A 144 13.80 -3.29 8.76
C LEU A 144 15.32 -3.08 8.62
N PRO A 145 15.76 -1.96 8.01
CA PRO A 145 17.17 -1.63 7.91
C PRO A 145 17.76 -1.28 9.29
N THR A 146 19.08 -1.39 9.42
CA THR A 146 19.80 -0.96 10.63
C THR A 146 19.89 0.57 10.75
N ILE A 147 19.86 1.26 9.62
CA ILE A 147 19.96 2.73 9.55
C ILE A 147 18.63 3.36 9.96
N GLN A 148 18.60 4.04 11.11
CA GLN A 148 17.39 4.64 11.68
C GLN A 148 16.65 5.58 10.71
N GLN A 149 17.37 6.32 9.87
CA GLN A 149 16.77 7.25 8.90
C GLN A 149 15.92 6.55 7.83
N GLU A 150 16.23 5.29 7.50
CA GLU A 150 15.49 4.49 6.53
C GLU A 150 14.38 3.65 7.17
N VAL A 151 14.46 3.40 8.49
CA VAL A 151 13.47 2.59 9.22
C VAL A 151 12.08 3.19 9.08
N GLN A 152 11.93 4.51 9.24
CA GLN A 152 10.64 5.18 9.12
C GLN A 152 10.04 5.00 7.72
N GLN A 153 10.85 5.25 6.68
CA GLN A 153 10.45 5.04 5.28
C GLN A 153 10.01 3.59 5.03
N ARG A 154 10.79 2.62 5.54
CA ARG A 154 10.51 1.18 5.37
C ARG A 154 9.21 0.77 6.05
N LYS A 155 8.95 1.25 7.27
CA LYS A 155 7.70 1.00 7.99
C LYS A 155 6.50 1.55 7.23
N LEU A 156 6.61 2.77 6.69
CA LEU A 156 5.57 3.40 5.87
C LEU A 156 5.30 2.61 4.58
N LEU A 157 6.35 2.14 3.90
CA LEU A 157 6.21 1.29 2.71
C LEU A 157 5.48 -0.02 3.03
N TYR A 158 5.84 -0.71 4.12
CA TYR A 158 5.15 -1.94 4.50
C TYR A 158 3.68 -1.71 4.85
N MET A 159 3.38 -0.65 5.61
CA MET A 159 1.98 -0.30 5.97
C MET A 159 1.18 0.13 4.74
N GLY A 160 1.76 0.96 3.88
CA GLY A 160 1.16 1.37 2.61
C GLY A 160 0.85 0.15 1.74
N LEU A 161 1.81 -0.76 1.58
CA LEU A 161 1.60 -2.02 0.84
C LEU A 161 0.45 -2.84 1.44
N TYR A 162 0.40 -2.99 2.76
CA TYR A 162 -0.67 -3.74 3.43
C TYR A 162 -2.05 -3.12 3.17
N LEU A 163 -2.16 -1.80 3.29
CA LEU A 163 -3.41 -1.08 3.05
C LEU A 163 -3.84 -1.14 1.59
N LEU A 164 -2.90 -1.08 0.64
CA LEU A 164 -3.19 -1.20 -0.79
C LEU A 164 -3.69 -2.61 -1.15
N VAL A 165 -3.01 -3.64 -0.66
CA VAL A 165 -3.44 -5.04 -0.78
C VAL A 165 -4.83 -5.20 -0.17
N TRP A 166 -5.05 -4.69 1.04
CA TRP A 166 -6.35 -4.72 1.68
C TRP A 166 -7.40 -3.94 0.87
N GLY A 167 -7.05 -2.81 0.27
CA GLY A 167 -7.94 -1.96 -0.51
C GLY A 167 -8.45 -2.59 -1.81
N GLU A 168 -7.64 -3.42 -2.47
CA GLU A 168 -8.00 -4.12 -3.71
C GLU A 168 -8.48 -5.56 -3.50
N ALA A 169 -8.28 -6.15 -2.33
CA ALA A 169 -8.68 -7.53 -2.04
C ALA A 169 -10.19 -7.83 -2.17
N ALA A 170 -11.07 -6.83 -2.24
CA ALA A 170 -12.53 -7.00 -2.34
C ALA A 170 -13.08 -8.01 -1.31
N ASN A 171 -13.70 -9.11 -1.77
CA ASN A 171 -14.26 -10.17 -0.92
C ASN A 171 -13.19 -11.09 -0.30
N LEU A 172 -11.95 -11.08 -0.80
CA LEU A 172 -10.85 -11.87 -0.23
C LEU A 172 -10.48 -11.39 1.18
N ARG A 173 -10.94 -10.22 1.62
CA ARG A 173 -10.79 -9.75 3.01
C ARG A 173 -11.43 -10.69 4.04
N PHE A 174 -12.39 -11.51 3.62
CA PHE A 174 -13.00 -12.53 4.47
C PHE A 174 -12.20 -13.83 4.53
N MET A 175 -11.05 -13.89 3.84
CA MET A 175 -10.09 -14.99 3.86
C MET A 175 -8.76 -14.48 4.44
N PRO A 176 -8.65 -14.33 5.78
CA PRO A 176 -7.51 -13.66 6.39
C PRO A 176 -6.17 -14.36 6.15
N GLU A 177 -6.15 -15.69 6.02
CA GLU A 177 -4.98 -16.52 5.71
C GLU A 177 -4.54 -16.26 4.26
N CYS A 178 -5.48 -16.24 3.31
CA CYS A 178 -5.21 -15.85 1.92
C CYS A 178 -4.61 -14.44 1.83
N LEU A 179 -5.19 -13.48 2.56
CA LEU A 179 -4.69 -12.11 2.58
C LEU A 179 -3.29 -12.03 3.20
N CYS A 180 -3.03 -12.79 4.27
CA CYS A 180 -1.69 -12.88 4.88
C CYS A 180 -0.68 -13.51 3.92
N TYR A 181 -1.05 -14.55 3.17
CA TYR A 181 -0.22 -15.18 2.17
C TYR A 181 0.17 -14.22 1.06
N ILE A 182 -0.82 -13.54 0.45
CA ILE A 182 -0.58 -12.51 -0.58
C ILE A 182 0.40 -11.47 -0.04
N TYR A 183 0.08 -10.89 1.13
CA TYR A 183 0.93 -9.88 1.74
C TYR A 183 2.36 -10.39 2.04
N HIS A 184 2.49 -11.63 2.53
CA HIS A 184 3.78 -12.23 2.87
C HIS A 184 4.74 -12.23 1.67
N HIS A 185 4.24 -12.65 0.51
CA HIS A 185 5.01 -12.72 -0.72
C HIS A 185 5.30 -11.34 -1.30
N MET A 186 4.31 -10.44 -1.32
CA MET A 186 4.51 -9.07 -1.79
C MET A 186 5.52 -8.28 -0.93
N ALA A 187 5.47 -8.47 0.39
CA ALA A 187 6.43 -7.84 1.30
C ALA A 187 7.85 -8.38 1.11
N PHE A 188 7.99 -9.67 0.75
CA PHE A 188 9.27 -10.26 0.40
C PHE A 188 9.82 -9.70 -0.93
N GLU A 189 8.98 -9.55 -1.95
CA GLU A 189 9.35 -8.87 -3.19
C GLU A 189 9.75 -7.42 -2.95
N LEU A 190 8.97 -6.69 -2.14
CA LEU A 190 9.29 -5.32 -1.70
C LEU A 190 10.69 -5.23 -1.10
N TYR A 191 11.03 -6.14 -0.17
CA TYR A 191 12.37 -6.20 0.40
C TYR A 191 13.44 -6.42 -0.67
N GLY A 192 13.24 -7.37 -1.59
CA GLY A 192 14.18 -7.64 -2.69
C GLY A 192 14.41 -6.43 -3.60
N MET A 193 13.35 -5.68 -3.92
CA MET A 193 13.45 -4.44 -4.72
C MET A 193 14.27 -3.37 -4.01
N LEU A 194 14.07 -3.21 -2.71
CA LEU A 194 14.75 -2.19 -1.90
C LEU A 194 16.20 -2.55 -1.59
N ALA A 195 16.55 -3.84 -1.61
CA ALA A 195 17.93 -4.32 -1.51
C ALA A 195 18.73 -4.13 -2.82
N GLY A 196 18.09 -3.66 -3.89
CA GLY A 196 18.74 -3.50 -5.19
C GLY A 196 19.05 -4.84 -5.86
N ASN A 197 18.28 -5.89 -5.56
CA ASN A 197 18.47 -7.18 -6.19
C ASN A 197 18.27 -7.03 -7.70
N VAL A 198 19.19 -7.61 -8.46
CA VAL A 198 19.18 -7.59 -9.91
C VAL A 198 18.72 -8.95 -10.41
N SER A 199 17.79 -8.99 -11.36
CA SER A 199 17.35 -10.23 -11.97
C SER A 199 18.52 -10.86 -12.72
N PRO A 200 18.93 -12.10 -12.38
CA PRO A 200 20.08 -12.75 -13.02
C PRO A 200 19.84 -13.05 -14.51
N MET A 201 18.58 -13.06 -14.97
CA MET A 201 18.24 -13.29 -16.37
C MET A 201 18.21 -12.01 -17.22
N THR A 202 17.85 -10.87 -16.63
CA THR A 202 17.65 -9.61 -17.39
C THR A 202 18.70 -8.54 -17.10
N GLY A 203 19.44 -8.65 -16.00
CA GLY A 203 20.37 -7.62 -15.56
C GLY A 203 19.69 -6.33 -15.08
N GLU A 204 18.36 -6.31 -14.98
CA GLU A 204 17.58 -5.18 -14.48
C GLU A 204 17.21 -5.36 -13.00
N ASN A 205 16.89 -4.26 -12.32
CA ASN A 205 16.33 -4.31 -10.96
C ASN A 205 15.12 -5.24 -10.93
N VAL A 206 15.05 -6.12 -9.92
CA VAL A 206 13.92 -7.02 -9.72
C VAL A 206 12.63 -6.19 -9.68
N LYS A 207 11.65 -6.59 -10.49
CA LYS A 207 10.25 -6.14 -10.41
C LYS A 207 9.40 -7.31 -9.90
N PRO A 208 8.23 -7.06 -9.29
CA PRO A 208 7.31 -8.14 -8.93
C PRO A 208 6.95 -8.95 -10.17
N ALA A 209 6.79 -10.27 -10.04
CA ALA A 209 6.55 -11.14 -11.21
C ALA A 209 5.28 -10.77 -12.00
N TYR A 210 4.32 -10.13 -11.33
CA TYR A 210 3.08 -9.64 -11.90
C TYR A 210 3.09 -8.12 -12.14
N GLY A 211 4.07 -7.37 -11.60
CA GLY A 211 4.07 -5.91 -11.56
C GLY A 211 4.56 -5.23 -12.84
N GLY A 212 4.33 -3.91 -12.94
CA GLY A 212 4.80 -3.06 -14.03
C GLY A 212 3.71 -2.57 -15.00
N ASP A 213 2.58 -3.29 -15.10
CA ASP A 213 1.41 -2.85 -15.85
C ASP A 213 0.40 -2.13 -14.95
N GLU A 214 -0.46 -1.30 -15.54
CA GLU A 214 -1.59 -0.70 -14.81
C GLU A 214 -2.56 -1.79 -14.33
N GLU A 215 -3.06 -1.65 -13.09
CA GLU A 215 -4.02 -2.56 -12.46
C GLU A 215 -3.55 -4.03 -12.38
N ALA A 216 -2.25 -4.28 -12.49
CA ALA A 216 -1.69 -5.62 -12.53
C ALA A 216 -1.98 -6.44 -11.27
N PHE A 217 -2.01 -5.81 -10.08
CA PHE A 217 -2.35 -6.52 -8.84
C PHE A 217 -3.78 -7.07 -8.89
N LEU A 218 -4.76 -6.22 -9.25
CA LEU A 218 -6.15 -6.63 -9.41
C LEU A 218 -6.28 -7.75 -10.46
N MET A 219 -5.67 -7.58 -11.63
CA MET A 219 -5.86 -8.49 -12.77
C MET A 219 -5.13 -9.83 -12.62
N LYS A 220 -3.92 -9.83 -12.03
CA LYS A 220 -3.03 -11.01 -11.99
C LYS A 220 -3.00 -11.69 -10.62
N VAL A 221 -3.41 -11.03 -9.54
CA VAL A 221 -3.43 -11.61 -8.18
C VAL A 221 -4.86 -11.79 -7.67
N VAL A 222 -5.66 -10.71 -7.61
CA VAL A 222 -7.01 -10.78 -7.03
C VAL A 222 -7.98 -11.53 -7.94
N THR A 223 -8.01 -11.19 -9.23
CA THR A 223 -8.98 -11.73 -10.19
C THR A 223 -8.91 -13.25 -10.34
N PRO A 224 -7.73 -13.90 -10.43
CA PRO A 224 -7.68 -15.35 -10.51
C PRO A 224 -8.26 -16.05 -9.28
N ILE A 225 -7.98 -15.55 -8.08
CA ILE A 225 -8.52 -16.12 -6.83
C ILE A 225 -10.04 -15.92 -6.80
N TYR A 226 -10.51 -14.74 -7.20
CA TYR A 226 -11.93 -14.45 -7.27
C TYR A 226 -12.67 -15.36 -8.26
N LYS A 227 -12.07 -15.63 -9.43
CA LYS A 227 -12.64 -16.56 -10.43
C LYS A 227 -12.81 -17.97 -9.87
N VAL A 228 -11.82 -18.47 -9.10
CA VAL A 228 -11.95 -19.78 -8.43
C VAL A 228 -13.12 -19.78 -7.45
N ILE A 229 -13.26 -18.71 -6.64
CA ILE A 229 -14.37 -18.58 -5.69
C ILE A 229 -15.73 -18.49 -6.43
N GLU A 230 -15.78 -17.73 -7.52
CA GLU A 230 -16.96 -17.59 -8.36
C GLU A 230 -17.38 -18.93 -8.97
N GLU A 231 -16.44 -19.68 -9.54
CA GLU A 231 -16.69 -21.02 -10.08
C GLU A 231 -17.22 -21.99 -9.01
N GLU A 232 -16.62 -22.01 -7.82
CA GLU A 232 -17.08 -22.85 -6.70
C GLU A 232 -18.47 -22.43 -6.20
N ALA A 233 -18.76 -21.12 -6.15
CA ALA A 233 -20.08 -20.61 -5.80
C ALA A 233 -21.15 -20.98 -6.84
N HIS A 234 -20.82 -20.96 -8.14
CA HIS A 234 -21.71 -21.40 -9.21
C HIS A 234 -21.98 -22.91 -9.16
N ARG A 235 -20.95 -23.73 -8.93
CA ARG A 235 -21.11 -25.18 -8.76
C ARG A 235 -22.07 -25.51 -7.61
N SER A 236 -21.94 -24.80 -6.49
CA SER A 236 -22.81 -24.95 -5.31
C SER A 236 -24.29 -24.69 -5.60
N LYS A 237 -24.62 -23.69 -6.44
CA LYS A 237 -26.01 -23.37 -6.80
C LYS A 237 -26.64 -24.36 -7.77
N THR A 238 -25.83 -25.01 -8.60
CA THR A 238 -26.32 -25.78 -9.76
C THR A 238 -26.35 -27.28 -9.49
N MET A 239 -25.49 -27.80 -8.61
CA MET A 239 -25.45 -29.22 -8.23
C MET A 239 -25.91 -29.43 -6.79
N LYS A 240 -26.92 -30.28 -6.57
CA LYS A 240 -27.20 -30.88 -5.26
C LYS A 240 -26.19 -32.00 -4.98
N SER A 241 -24.93 -31.63 -4.80
CA SER A 241 -23.84 -32.54 -4.45
C SER A 241 -23.83 -32.82 -2.93
N LYS A 242 -23.26 -33.96 -2.51
CA LYS A 242 -22.97 -34.22 -1.09
C LYS A 242 -22.05 -33.12 -0.55
N HIS A 243 -22.20 -32.70 0.71
CA HIS A 243 -21.39 -31.65 1.34
C HIS A 243 -19.87 -31.84 1.20
N SER A 244 -19.38 -33.07 1.00
CA SER A 244 -17.96 -33.37 0.76
C SER A 244 -17.39 -32.91 -0.59
N HIS A 245 -18.24 -32.50 -1.54
CA HIS A 245 -17.83 -32.04 -2.87
C HIS A 245 -17.96 -30.51 -3.05
N TRP A 246 -18.40 -29.80 -2.02
CA TRP A 246 -18.52 -28.36 -2.04
C TRP A 246 -17.39 -27.73 -1.21
N ARG A 247 -16.78 -26.68 -1.74
CA ARG A 247 -15.81 -25.85 -1.02
C ARG A 247 -16.43 -24.50 -0.72
N ASN A 248 -16.41 -24.11 0.55
CA ASN A 248 -16.83 -22.78 0.98
C ASN A 248 -15.61 -21.84 1.13
N TYR A 249 -15.85 -20.60 1.56
CA TYR A 249 -14.77 -19.63 1.78
C TYR A 249 -13.71 -20.12 2.79
N ASP A 250 -14.13 -20.87 3.80
CA ASP A 250 -13.25 -21.41 4.84
C ASP A 250 -12.34 -22.51 4.27
N ASP A 251 -12.90 -23.44 3.49
CA ASP A 251 -12.13 -24.48 2.80
C ASP A 251 -11.06 -23.90 1.87
N LEU A 252 -11.41 -22.85 1.12
CA LEU A 252 -10.47 -22.19 0.22
C LEU A 252 -9.40 -21.40 0.98
N ASN A 253 -9.77 -20.85 2.12
CA ASN A 253 -8.88 -20.08 2.98
C ASN A 253 -7.89 -21.00 3.70
N GLU A 254 -8.30 -22.23 4.07
CA GLU A 254 -7.43 -23.25 4.63
C GLU A 254 -6.25 -23.63 3.73
N TYR A 255 -6.38 -23.46 2.40
CA TYR A 255 -5.27 -23.69 1.47
C TYR A 255 -4.07 -22.77 1.71
N PHE A 256 -4.28 -21.64 2.39
CA PHE A 256 -3.26 -20.61 2.64
C PHE A 256 -2.67 -20.68 4.07
N TRP A 257 -2.88 -21.79 4.78
CA TRP A 257 -2.02 -22.20 5.88
C TRP A 257 -0.67 -22.69 5.32
#